data_AF-A0A1A8SH72-F1
#
_entry.id   AF-A0A1A8SH72-F1
#
_cell.length_a   1.000
_cell.length_b   1.000
_cell.length_c   1.000
_cell.angle_alpha   90.00
_cell.angle_beta   90.00
_cell.angle_gamma   90.00
#
_symmetry.space_group_name_H-M   'P 1'
#
loop_
_entity.id
_entity.type
_entity.pdbx_description
1 polymer ?
#
loop_
_entity_poly.entity_id
_entity_poly.type
_entity_poly.pdbx_seq_one_letter_code
_entity_poly.pdbx_strand_id
1 'polypeptide(L)'
;IFIFVNEALSVLLRSVHTVIQRTPPHLLKEVILVDDHSSSLELKEHLQSFVDETNAQHGPGFIKLVRHDKQEGLIRSRVSGWRAAS
;
A
#
# COMPACT_ATOMS: atom_id res chain seq x y z
N ILE A 1 -4.33 -2.90 -5.56
CA ILE A 1 -2.90 -2.54 -5.73
C ILE A 1 -2.84 -1.04 -5.95
N PHE A 2 -2.19 -0.32 -5.04
CA PHE A 2 -1.88 1.10 -5.16
C PHE A 2 -0.39 1.25 -5.45
N ILE A 3 -0.04 2.06 -6.44
CA ILE A 3 1.35 2.38 -6.80
C ILE A 3 1.51 3.86 -6.57
N PHE A 4 2.56 4.27 -5.87
CA PHE A 4 2.79 5.67 -5.55
C PHE A 4 4.28 6.02 -5.54
N VAL A 5 4.57 7.31 -5.72
CA VAL A 5 5.91 7.90 -5.58
C VAL A 5 5.74 9.32 -5.05
N ASN A 6 6.30 9.61 -3.88
CA ASN A 6 6.20 10.91 -3.21
C ASN A 6 4.76 11.48 -3.11
N GLU A 7 3.76 10.59 -3.03
CA GLU A 7 2.35 10.95 -2.92
C GLU A 7 2.07 11.59 -1.55
N ALA A 8 1.13 12.54 -1.48
CA ALA A 8 0.74 13.08 -0.18
C ALA A 8 0.11 11.97 0.68
N LEU A 9 0.63 11.77 1.89
CA LEU A 9 0.21 10.69 2.78
C LEU A 9 -1.32 10.69 2.99
N SER A 10 -1.91 11.86 3.20
CA SER A 10 -3.36 12.00 3.40
C SER A 10 -4.19 11.55 2.19
N VAL A 11 -3.68 11.70 0.97
CA VAL A 11 -4.34 11.26 -0.26
C VAL A 11 -4.28 9.75 -0.36
N LEU A 12 -3.09 9.16 -0.19
CA LEU A 12 -2.89 7.71 -0.21
C LEU A 12 -3.77 7.01 0.83
N LEU A 13 -3.71 7.46 2.09
CA LEU A 13 -4.48 6.87 3.19
C LEU A 13 -5.98 7.02 2.96
N ARG A 14 -6.46 8.17 2.46
CA ARG A 14 -7.88 8.34 2.13
C ARG A 14 -8.35 7.33 1.09
N SER A 15 -7.55 7.09 0.06
CA SER A 15 -7.88 6.10 -0.97
C SER A 15 -7.92 4.68 -0.42
N VAL A 16 -6.95 4.30 0.42
CA VAL A 16 -6.92 2.98 1.08
C VAL A 16 -8.12 2.81 2.01
N HIS A 17 -8.38 3.79 2.89
CA HIS A 17 -9.54 3.77 3.78
C HIS A 17 -10.85 3.63 3.01
N THR A 18 -11.00 4.36 1.91
CA THR A 18 -12.22 4.30 1.10
C THR A 18 -12.44 2.91 0.52
N VAL A 19 -11.39 2.24 0.03
CA VAL A 19 -11.49 0.87 -0.47
C VAL A 19 -11.88 -0.10 0.63
N ILE A 20 -11.27 0.00 1.81
CA ILE A 20 -11.59 -0.87 2.95
C ILE A 20 -13.05 -0.69 3.41
N GLN A 21 -13.51 0.56 3.53
CA GLN A 21 -14.85 0.85 4.03
C GLN A 21 -15.97 0.58 3.02
N ARG A 22 -15.70 0.76 1.72
CA ARG A 22 -16.73 0.67 0.68
C ARG A 22 -16.77 -0.68 -0.04
N THR A 23 -15.81 -1.57 0.22
CA THR A 23 -15.80 -2.90 -0.37
C THR A 23 -16.33 -3.92 0.64
N PRO A 24 -17.31 -4.76 0.27
CA PRO A 24 -17.76 -5.85 1.14
C PRO A 24 -16.58 -6.72 1.62
N PRO A 25 -16.47 -7.07 2.92
CA PRO A 25 -15.29 -7.75 3.47
C PRO A 25 -14.93 -9.07 2.79
N HIS A 26 -15.92 -9.80 2.29
CA HIS A 26 -15.71 -11.09 1.61
C HIS A 26 -15.13 -10.94 0.19
N LEU A 27 -15.12 -9.73 -0.39
CA LEU A 27 -14.54 -9.44 -1.70
C LEU A 27 -13.12 -8.84 -1.60
N LEU A 28 -12.82 -8.18 -0.48
CA LEU A 28 -11.53 -7.53 -0.27
C LEU A 28 -10.58 -8.48 0.46
N LYS A 29 -9.82 -9.26 -0.32
CA LYS A 29 -8.80 -10.18 0.23
C LYS A 29 -7.62 -9.43 0.85
N GLU A 30 -7.07 -8.46 0.12
CA GLU A 30 -5.87 -7.74 0.52
C GLU A 30 -5.72 -6.41 -0.24
N VAL A 31 -4.94 -5.49 0.33
CA VAL A 31 -4.51 -4.24 -0.28
C VAL A 31 -2.99 -4.22 -0.39
N ILE A 32 -2.48 -4.13 -1.61
CA ILE A 32 -1.03 -4.07 -1.87
C ILE A 32 -0.67 -2.63 -2.18
N LEU A 33 0.29 -2.10 -1.43
CA LEU A 33 0.88 -0.78 -1.59
C LEU A 33 2.28 -0.95 -2.18
N VAL A 34 2.58 -0.28 -3.29
CA VAL A 34 3.87 -0.35 -3.97
C VAL A 34 4.48 1.04 -3.98
N ASP A 35 5.55 1.21 -3.20
CA ASP A 35 6.37 2.42 -3.14
C ASP A 35 7.45 2.35 -4.23
N ASP A 36 7.30 3.15 -5.28
CA ASP A 36 8.26 3.24 -6.39
C ASP A 36 9.40 4.23 -6.07
N HIS A 37 10.07 3.99 -4.94
CA HIS A 37 11.22 4.74 -4.44
C HIS A 37 10.90 6.20 -4.03
N SER A 38 9.97 6.36 -3.09
CA SER A 38 9.73 7.66 -2.44
C SER A 38 10.92 8.07 -1.54
N SER A 39 11.22 9.37 -1.51
CA SER A 39 12.36 9.94 -0.78
C SER A 39 12.00 10.43 0.64
N SER A 40 10.71 10.60 0.94
CA SER A 40 10.26 11.08 2.25
C SER A 40 10.36 9.99 3.32
N LEU A 41 11.18 10.23 4.36
CA LEU A 41 11.31 9.34 5.52
C LEU A 41 10.06 9.37 6.40
N GLU A 42 9.52 10.56 6.65
CA GLU A 42 8.30 10.75 7.44
C GLU A 42 7.11 9.97 6.84
N LEU A 43 7.00 9.96 5.51
CA LEU A 43 5.99 9.17 4.82
C LEU A 43 6.16 7.67 5.08
N LYS A 44 7.40 7.16 5.09
CA LYS A 44 7.68 5.73 5.31
C LYS A 44 7.35 5.30 6.73
N GLU A 45 7.65 6.14 7.71
CA GLU A 45 7.36 5.87 9.13
C GLU A 45 5.85 5.86 9.38
N HIS A 46 5.13 6.93 9.02
CA HIS A 46 3.69 7.01 9.23
C HIS A 46 2.92 5.93 8.43
N LEU A 47 3.38 5.60 7.22
CA LEU A 47 2.78 4.52 6.43
C LEU A 47 2.96 3.16 7.10
N GLN A 48 4.13 2.92 7.72
CA GLN A 48 4.38 1.68 8.43
C GLN A 48 3.45 1.53 9.63
N SER A 49 3.30 2.57 10.45
CA SER A 49 2.36 2.58 11.58
C SER A 49 0.93 2.27 11.12
N PHE A 50 0.48 2.92 10.04
CA PHE A 50 -0.85 2.66 9.47
C PHE A 50 -1.03 1.21 9.00
N VAL A 51 -0.02 0.64 8.33
CA VAL A 51 -0.03 -0.76 7.86
C VAL A 51 -0.14 -1.72 9.05
N ASP A 52 0.66 -1.49 10.09
CA ASP A 52 0.70 -2.35 11.27
C ASP A 52 -0.62 -2.30 12.05
N GLU A 53 -1.18 -1.11 12.26
CA GLU A 53 -2.50 -0.91 12.88
C GLU A 53 -3.61 -1.59 12.09
N THR A 54 -3.62 -1.44 10.76
CA THR A 54 -4.67 -2.03 9.92
C THR A 54 -4.57 -3.55 9.90
N ASN A 55 -3.34 -4.10 9.85
CA ASN A 55 -3.09 -5.53 9.92
C ASN A 55 -3.45 -6.12 11.30
N ALA A 56 -3.26 -5.37 12.38
CA ALA A 56 -3.71 -5.80 13.71
C ALA A 56 -5.25 -5.95 13.78
N GLN A 57 -5.99 -5.14 13.02
CA GLN A 57 -7.46 -5.17 12.99
C GLN A 57 -8.03 -6.22 12.03
N HIS A 58 -7.45 -6.36 10.83
CA HIS A 58 -8.01 -7.20 9.76
C HIS A 58 -7.32 -8.56 9.60
N GLY A 59 -6.17 -8.74 10.27
CA GLY A 59 -5.34 -9.94 10.19
C GLY A 59 -4.01 -9.70 9.48
N PRO A 60 -3.02 -10.58 9.73
CA PRO A 60 -1.68 -10.44 9.17
C PRO A 60 -1.73 -10.53 7.64
N GLY A 61 -1.05 -9.59 6.99
CA GLY A 61 -0.93 -9.55 5.53
C GLY A 61 -2.15 -8.97 4.80
N PHE A 62 -3.12 -8.38 5.50
CA PHE A 62 -4.24 -7.68 4.87
C PHE A 62 -3.77 -6.48 4.04
N ILE A 63 -2.84 -5.68 4.58
CA ILE A 63 -2.03 -4.71 3.84
C ILE A 63 -0.62 -5.26 3.64
N LYS A 64 -0.18 -5.32 2.39
CA LYS A 64 1.19 -5.67 2.01
C LYS A 64 1.90 -4.44 1.44
N LEU A 65 3.08 -4.13 1.95
CA LEU A 65 3.91 -3.02 1.45
C LEU A 65 5.11 -3.57 0.67
N VAL A 66 5.23 -3.17 -0.59
CA VAL A 66 6.35 -3.46 -1.48
C VAL A 66 7.12 -2.17 -1.70
N ARG A 67 8.43 -2.18 -1.46
CA ARG A 67 9.30 -1.02 -1.67
C ARG A 67 10.34 -1.36 -2.73
N HIS A 68 10.54 -0.46 -3.68
CA HIS A 68 11.62 -0.57 -4.65
C HIS A 68 12.88 0.15 -4.17
N ASP A 69 14.04 -0.44 -4.43
CA ASP A 69 15.36 0.16 -4.12
C ASP A 69 15.74 1.31 -5.05
N LYS A 70 15.05 1.45 -6.18
CA LYS A 70 15.18 2.54 -7.15
C LYS A 70 13.85 2.76 -7.86
N GLN A 71 13.70 3.90 -8.52
CA GLN A 71 12.49 4.16 -9.30
C GLN A 71 12.45 3.25 -10.54
N GLU A 72 11.46 2.36 -10.60
CA GLU A 72 11.27 1.37 -11.67
C GLU A 72 10.18 1.77 -12.66
N GLY A 73 9.29 2.69 -12.27
CA GLY A 73 8.18 3.20 -13.06
C GLY A 73 6.92 2.34 -12.98
N LEU A 74 5.79 2.94 -13.37
CA LEU A 74 4.43 2.42 -13.17
C LEU A 74 4.24 0.97 -13.68
N ILE A 75 4.80 0.63 -14.84
CA ILE A 75 4.64 -0.70 -15.45
C ILE A 75 5.30 -1.76 -14.58
N ARG A 76 6.55 -1.54 -14.15
CA ARG A 76 7.28 -2.49 -13.31
C ARG A 76 6.68 -2.57 -11.92
N SER A 77 6.28 -1.44 -11.34
CA SER A 77 5.58 -1.39 -10.05
C SER A 77 4.26 -2.16 -10.06
N ARG A 78 3.53 -2.15 -11.19
CA ARG A 78 2.33 -2.97 -11.36
C ARG A 78 2.66 -4.46 -11.38
N VAL A 79 3.74 -4.86 -12.04
CA VAL A 79 4.21 -6.27 -12.06
C VAL A 79 4.69 -6.70 -10.67
N SER A 80 5.43 -5.86 -9.95
CA SER A 80 5.86 -6.13 -8.57
C SER A 80 4.66 -6.30 -7.64
N GLY A 81 3.67 -5.41 -7.74
CA GLY A 81 2.42 -5.52 -6.99
C GLY A 81 1.65 -6.80 -7.31
N TRP A 82 1.61 -7.22 -8.58
CA TRP A 82 0.98 -8.47 -8.98
C TRP A 82 1.71 -9.70 -8.41
N ARG A 83 3.05 -9.71 -8.43
CA ARG A 83 3.85 -10.81 -7.86
C ARG A 83 3.70 -10.94 -6.34
N ALA A 84 3.40 -9.85 -5.64
CA ALA A 84 3.15 -9.84 -4.20
C ALA A 84 1.73 -10.29 -3.82
N ALA A 85 0.81 -10.33 -4.79
CA ALA A 85 -0.56 -10.78 -4.57
C ALA A 85 -0.61 -12.29 -4.35
N SER A 86 -1.54 -12.74 -3.51
CA SER A 86 -1.74 -14.15 -3.14
C SER A 86 -3.14 -14.63 -3.44
#